data_AF-A0A9E2E6K8-F1
#
_entry.id   AF-A0A9E2E6K8-F1
#
_cell.length_a   1.000
_cell.length_b   1.000
_cell.length_c   1.000
_cell.angle_alpha   90.00
_cell.angle_beta   90.00
_cell.angle_gamma   90.00
#
_symmetry.space_group_name_H-M   'P 1'
#
loop_
_entity.id
_entity.type
_entity.pdbx_description
1 polymer ?
#
loop_
_entity_poly.entity_id
_entity_poly.type
_entity_poly.pdbx_seq_one_letter_code
_entity_poly.pdbx_strand_id
1 'polypeptide(L)'
;MTPPNDKKTLVERTKEILEENYPLFEEKDREVTFLLNCLLGIIVTISENEKRKNEVFKGFIDDDFLDLIPEKVGFLKDIPQDHDLITRQYVRLGVGKKEDLAQKSKLWFINRIRNGIAHQNIDDISTGNKWIGIRLWNQKSSTRDFEIEYSIQELKIFALELAKIYLEKK
;
A
#
# COMPACT_ATOMS: atom_id res chain seq x y z
N MET A 1 32.90 -12.70 -6.12
CA MET A 1 32.09 -11.76 -5.31
C MET A 1 30.81 -11.49 -6.06
N THR A 2 29.68 -11.98 -5.56
CA THR A 2 28.36 -11.56 -6.06
C THR A 2 28.19 -10.09 -5.66
N PRO A 3 27.81 -9.18 -6.56
CA PRO A 3 27.53 -7.79 -6.16
C PRO A 3 26.50 -7.80 -5.03
N PRO A 4 26.59 -6.87 -4.06
CA PRO A 4 25.53 -6.69 -3.09
C PRO A 4 24.19 -6.62 -3.82
N ASN A 5 23.15 -7.23 -3.29
CA ASN A 5 21.83 -7.14 -3.90
C ASN A 5 21.32 -5.71 -3.69
N ASP A 6 21.75 -4.77 -4.54
CA ASP A 6 21.65 -3.31 -4.40
C ASP A 6 20.26 -2.82 -4.00
N LYS A 7 19.22 -3.59 -4.35
CA LYS A 7 17.83 -3.30 -4.06
C LYS A 7 17.42 -3.62 -2.62
N LYS A 8 17.95 -4.69 -2.02
CA LYS A 8 17.74 -4.95 -0.58
C LYS A 8 18.44 -3.88 0.25
N THR A 9 19.64 -3.48 -0.15
CA THR A 9 20.37 -2.35 0.45
C THR A 9 19.57 -1.06 0.43
N LEU A 10 18.78 -0.81 -0.63
CA LEU A 10 17.92 0.38 -0.70
C LEU A 10 16.77 0.32 0.31
N VAL A 11 16.09 -0.83 0.45
CA VAL A 11 14.99 -0.99 1.42
C VAL A 11 15.51 -0.90 2.85
N GLU A 12 16.65 -1.54 3.12
CA GLU A 12 17.35 -1.50 4.42
C GLU A 12 17.70 -0.07 4.80
N ARG A 13 18.41 0.67 3.93
CA ARG A 13 18.75 2.08 4.18
C ARG A 13 17.53 2.97 4.34
N THR A 14 16.47 2.73 3.56
CA THR A 14 15.24 3.54 3.66
C THR A 14 14.53 3.28 4.99
N LYS A 15 14.53 2.02 5.46
CA LYS A 15 14.02 1.65 6.78
C LYS A 15 14.81 2.33 7.89
N GLU A 16 16.14 2.23 7.87
CA GLU A 16 17.04 2.88 8.84
C GLU A 16 16.81 4.40 8.88
N ILE A 17 16.79 5.05 7.70
CA ILE A 17 16.51 6.49 7.58
C ILE A 17 15.16 6.84 8.20
N LEU A 18 14.13 6.03 7.97
CA LEU A 18 12.80 6.25 8.55
C LEU A 18 12.82 6.10 10.07
N GLU A 19 13.45 5.06 10.60
CA GLU A 19 13.53 4.81 12.05
C GLU A 19 14.30 5.92 12.79
N GLU A 20 15.45 6.34 12.24
CA GLU A 20 16.35 7.30 12.89
C GLU A 20 15.86 8.74 12.75
N ASN A 21 15.30 9.12 11.60
CA ASN A 21 15.02 10.52 11.30
C ASN A 21 13.55 10.92 11.46
N TYR A 22 12.62 9.97 11.67
CA TYR A 22 11.19 10.29 11.84
C TYR A 22 10.94 11.41 12.88
N PRO A 23 11.53 11.38 14.10
CA PRO A 23 11.30 12.42 15.09
C PRO A 23 11.68 13.83 14.61
N LEU A 24 12.74 13.94 13.81
CA LEU A 24 13.21 15.21 13.25
C LEU A 24 12.21 15.81 12.24
N PHE A 25 11.54 14.96 11.45
CA PHE A 25 10.55 15.41 10.49
C PHE A 25 9.21 15.73 11.15
N GLU A 26 8.85 14.99 12.21
CA GLU A 26 7.67 15.24 13.04
C GLU A 26 7.76 16.58 13.78
N GLU A 27 8.92 16.89 14.37
CA GLU A 27 9.17 18.20 15.01
C GLU A 27 8.97 19.37 14.03
N LYS A 28 9.22 19.13 12.74
CA LYS A 28 9.16 20.14 11.68
C LYS A 28 7.85 20.15 10.89
N ASP A 29 6.85 19.37 11.29
CA ASP A 29 5.56 19.23 10.58
C ASP A 29 5.76 18.81 9.10
N ARG A 30 6.65 17.84 8.89
CA ARG A 30 7.07 17.33 7.57
C ARG A 30 7.06 15.80 7.49
N GLU A 31 6.62 15.13 8.55
CA GLU A 31 6.60 13.68 8.69
C GLU A 31 5.76 13.00 7.62
N VAL A 32 4.64 13.59 7.20
CA VAL A 32 3.80 12.98 6.15
C VAL A 32 4.53 12.93 4.82
N THR A 33 5.12 14.06 4.40
CA THR A 33 5.91 14.13 3.17
C THR A 33 7.09 13.17 3.23
N PHE A 34 7.78 13.10 4.37
CA PHE A 34 8.88 12.18 4.58
C PHE A 34 8.44 10.71 4.48
N LEU A 35 7.37 10.34 5.18
CA LEU A 35 6.77 8.99 5.17
C LEU A 35 6.37 8.56 3.76
N LEU A 36 5.69 9.42 3.01
CA LEU A 36 5.27 9.13 1.64
C LEU A 36 6.46 8.83 0.73
N ASN A 37 7.55 9.58 0.87
CA ASN A 37 8.77 9.36 0.10
C ASN A 37 9.47 8.05 0.48
N CYS A 38 9.59 7.76 1.78
CA CYS A 38 10.13 6.48 2.26
C CYS A 38 9.29 5.30 1.77
N LEU A 39 7.96 5.39 1.93
CA LEU A 39 7.02 4.36 1.52
C LEU A 39 7.08 4.12 0.00
N LEU A 40 7.15 5.19 -0.81
CA LEU A 40 7.29 5.06 -2.25
C LEU A 40 8.58 4.31 -2.63
N GLY A 41 9.72 4.67 -2.02
CA GLY A 41 11.00 4.00 -2.26
C GLY A 41 10.96 2.50 -1.94
N ILE A 42 10.34 2.14 -0.81
CA ILE A 42 10.14 0.75 -0.38
C ILE A 42 9.22 0.02 -1.37
N ILE A 43 8.03 0.56 -1.63
CA ILE A 43 7.00 -0.08 -2.46
C ILE A 43 7.44 -0.25 -3.92
N VAL A 44 8.15 0.72 -4.50
CA VAL A 44 8.68 0.60 -5.87
C VAL A 44 9.67 -0.55 -5.94
N THR A 45 10.57 -0.65 -4.96
CA THR A 45 11.57 -1.72 -4.92
C THR A 45 10.93 -3.10 -4.78
N ILE A 46 9.95 -3.23 -3.88
CA ILE A 46 9.15 -4.44 -3.72
C ILE A 46 8.45 -4.78 -5.04
N SER A 47 7.70 -3.85 -5.61
CA SER A 47 6.90 -4.07 -6.81
C SER A 47 7.73 -4.54 -8.01
N GLU A 48 8.89 -3.91 -8.23
CA GLU A 48 9.76 -4.24 -9.37
C GLU A 48 10.50 -5.57 -9.20
N ASN A 49 10.78 -5.99 -7.97
CA ASN A 49 11.39 -7.29 -7.70
C ASN A 49 10.36 -8.43 -7.70
N GLU A 50 9.19 -8.20 -7.12
CA GLU A 50 8.10 -9.19 -7.07
C GLU A 50 7.51 -9.45 -8.47
N LYS A 51 7.47 -8.47 -9.37
CA LYS A 51 7.15 -8.73 -10.79
C LYS A 51 8.09 -9.73 -11.46
N ARG A 52 9.36 -9.76 -11.05
CA ARG A 52 10.38 -10.63 -11.65
C ARG A 52 10.48 -12.00 -10.99
N LYS A 53 10.29 -12.06 -9.67
CA LYS A 53 10.53 -13.27 -8.87
C LYS A 53 9.27 -13.82 -8.18
N ASN A 54 8.31 -12.95 -7.83
CA ASN A 54 7.05 -13.26 -7.14
C ASN A 54 7.26 -14.16 -5.91
N GLU A 55 7.97 -13.63 -4.92
CA GLU A 55 8.73 -14.43 -3.98
C GLU A 55 8.46 -14.05 -2.53
N VAL A 56 8.28 -12.77 -2.20
CA VAL A 56 8.06 -12.29 -0.83
C VAL A 56 6.59 -11.97 -0.56
N PHE A 57 5.93 -11.26 -1.49
CA PHE A 57 4.54 -10.84 -1.34
C PHE A 57 3.60 -11.69 -2.21
N LYS A 58 3.95 -12.97 -2.34
CA LYS A 58 3.17 -13.96 -3.08
C LYS A 58 1.94 -14.35 -2.27
N GLY A 59 0.81 -14.52 -2.97
CA GLY A 59 -0.43 -15.02 -2.40
C GLY A 59 -1.44 -13.93 -2.04
N PHE A 60 -2.52 -14.37 -1.42
CA PHE A 60 -3.59 -13.53 -0.93
C PHE A 60 -3.19 -12.80 0.35
N ILE A 61 -3.93 -11.74 0.69
CA ILE A 61 -3.82 -11.06 1.99
C ILE A 61 -4.28 -12.05 3.07
N ASP A 62 -3.37 -12.35 3.99
CA ASP A 62 -3.61 -13.13 5.21
C ASP A 62 -3.90 -12.19 6.39
N ASP A 63 -4.28 -12.76 7.53
CA ASP A 63 -4.68 -12.00 8.73
C ASP A 63 -3.57 -11.06 9.20
N ASP A 64 -2.32 -11.52 9.24
CA ASP A 64 -1.15 -10.71 9.61
C ASP A 64 -1.00 -9.47 8.70
N PHE A 65 -1.20 -9.63 7.38
CA PHE A 65 -1.13 -8.50 6.46
C PHE A 65 -2.39 -7.62 6.55
N LEU A 66 -3.54 -8.20 6.85
CA LEU A 66 -4.81 -7.49 7.02
C LEU A 66 -4.77 -6.56 8.23
N ASP A 67 -4.07 -6.94 9.30
CA ASP A 67 -3.84 -6.13 10.50
C ASP A 67 -3.02 -4.86 10.21
N LEU A 68 -2.22 -4.86 9.14
CA LEU A 68 -1.46 -3.68 8.69
C LEU A 68 -2.32 -2.68 7.90
N ILE A 69 -3.55 -3.06 7.54
CA ILE A 69 -4.44 -2.25 6.69
C ILE A 69 -5.44 -1.51 7.59
N PRO A 70 -5.56 -0.18 7.47
CA PRO A 70 -6.58 0.61 8.17
C PRO A 70 -8.01 0.10 7.92
N GLU A 71 -8.87 0.26 8.91
CA GLU A 71 -10.32 -0.05 8.79
C GLU A 71 -10.99 0.74 7.67
N LYS A 72 -10.52 1.96 7.44
CA LYS A 72 -11.05 2.87 6.42
C LYS A 72 -10.45 2.57 5.06
N VAL A 73 -10.88 1.46 4.48
CA VAL A 73 -10.51 1.03 3.12
C VAL A 73 -11.75 0.65 2.31
N GLY A 74 -11.75 1.01 1.03
CA GLY A 74 -12.80 0.68 0.08
C GLY A 74 -12.23 0.40 -1.30
N PHE A 75 -12.82 -0.54 -2.03
CA PHE A 75 -12.40 -0.85 -3.40
C PHE A 75 -13.56 -1.40 -4.23
N LEU A 76 -13.45 -1.31 -5.55
CA LEU A 76 -14.43 -1.94 -6.42
C LEU A 76 -14.21 -3.45 -6.47
N LYS A 77 -15.28 -4.21 -6.20
CA LYS A 77 -15.30 -5.67 -6.33
C LYS A 77 -16.32 -6.09 -7.36
N ASP A 78 -15.94 -7.10 -8.14
CA ASP A 78 -16.82 -7.78 -9.07
C ASP A 78 -17.77 -8.66 -8.26
N ILE A 79 -19.08 -8.46 -8.41
CA ILE A 79 -20.09 -9.35 -7.85
C ILE A 79 -20.49 -10.33 -8.96
N PRO A 80 -20.18 -11.63 -8.80
CA PRO A 80 -20.68 -12.65 -9.71
C PRO A 80 -22.21 -12.60 -9.68
N GLN A 81 -22.82 -12.39 -10.85
CA GLN A 81 -24.25 -12.58 -11.00
C GLN A 81 -24.46 -14.01 -11.50
N ASP A 82 -25.19 -14.81 -10.73
CA ASP A 82 -25.54 -16.16 -11.14
C ASP A 82 -26.44 -16.09 -12.38
N HIS A 83 -26.27 -17.07 -13.27
CA HIS A 83 -27.23 -17.63 -14.25
C HIS A 83 -26.67 -17.91 -15.66
N ASP A 84 -26.68 -19.22 -15.95
CA ASP A 84 -26.73 -19.97 -17.22
C ASP A 84 -25.73 -19.62 -18.34
N LEU A 85 -25.22 -20.67 -18.99
CA LEU A 85 -24.09 -20.68 -19.94
C LEU A 85 -24.32 -19.87 -21.23
N ILE A 86 -25.48 -19.23 -21.40
CA ILE A 86 -25.96 -18.66 -22.65
C ILE A 86 -25.96 -17.12 -22.63
N THR A 87 -26.01 -16.49 -21.45
CA THR A 87 -26.09 -15.02 -21.31
C THR A 87 -24.74 -14.42 -20.95
N ARG A 88 -24.28 -13.42 -21.72
CA ARG A 88 -23.03 -12.67 -21.46
C ARG A 88 -22.98 -12.27 -19.99
N GLN A 89 -21.90 -12.66 -19.29
CA GLN A 89 -21.65 -12.28 -17.91
C GLN A 89 -21.68 -10.76 -17.76
N TYR A 90 -22.73 -10.23 -17.15
CA TYR A 90 -22.74 -8.88 -16.63
C TYR A 90 -22.18 -8.95 -15.21
N VAL A 91 -20.98 -8.42 -15.01
CA VAL A 91 -20.41 -8.25 -13.69
C VAL A 91 -20.99 -6.99 -13.08
N ARG A 92 -21.74 -7.11 -11.97
CA ARG A 92 -22.19 -5.93 -11.22
C ARG A 92 -21.02 -5.44 -10.36
N LEU A 93 -20.74 -4.13 -10.41
CA LEU A 93 -19.75 -3.51 -9.53
C LEU A 93 -20.35 -3.33 -8.13
N GLY A 94 -19.65 -3.87 -7.13
CA GLY A 94 -19.90 -3.65 -5.71
C GLY A 94 -18.76 -2.86 -5.05
N VAL A 95 -18.99 -2.44 -3.81
CA VAL A 95 -17.95 -1.87 -2.94
C VAL A 95 -17.50 -2.94 -1.96
N GLY A 96 -16.22 -3.27 -1.99
CA GLY A 96 -15.56 -4.13 -1.00
C GLY A 96 -15.09 -3.33 0.21
N LYS A 97 -15.05 -4.01 1.36
CA LYS A 97 -14.55 -3.51 2.66
C LYS A 97 -13.29 -4.28 3.08
N LYS A 98 -12.73 -3.96 4.24
CA LYS A 98 -11.46 -4.53 4.72
C LYS A 98 -11.50 -6.07 4.69
N GLU A 99 -12.57 -6.68 5.15
CA GLU A 99 -12.74 -8.14 5.22
C GLU A 99 -12.73 -8.79 3.82
N ASP A 100 -13.18 -8.06 2.79
CA ASP A 100 -13.15 -8.53 1.40
C ASP A 100 -11.73 -8.53 0.81
N LEU A 101 -10.75 -7.87 1.45
CA LEU A 101 -9.36 -7.82 0.96
C LEU A 101 -8.66 -9.17 1.02
N ALA A 102 -9.12 -10.10 1.87
CA ALA A 102 -8.59 -11.47 1.90
C ALA A 102 -8.69 -12.18 0.53
N GLN A 103 -9.57 -11.72 -0.35
CA GLN A 103 -9.71 -12.22 -1.73
C GLN A 103 -8.77 -11.53 -2.74
N LYS A 104 -7.93 -10.59 -2.29
CA LYS A 104 -6.97 -9.84 -3.11
C LYS A 104 -5.55 -10.27 -2.77
N SER A 105 -4.64 -10.17 -3.74
CA SER A 105 -3.23 -10.45 -3.49
C SER A 105 -2.54 -9.31 -2.75
N LYS A 106 -1.54 -9.63 -1.92
CA LYS A 106 -0.71 -8.63 -1.25
C LYS A 106 -0.10 -7.65 -2.27
N LEU A 107 0.39 -8.18 -3.40
CA LEU A 107 0.94 -7.39 -4.49
C LEU A 107 -0.10 -6.49 -5.18
N TRP A 108 -1.37 -6.92 -5.29
CA TRP A 108 -2.43 -6.04 -5.79
C TRP A 108 -2.58 -4.82 -4.90
N PHE A 109 -2.65 -5.02 -3.58
CA PHE A 109 -2.80 -3.93 -2.60
C PHE A 109 -1.60 -2.99 -2.62
N ILE A 110 -0.37 -3.53 -2.57
CA ILE A 110 0.88 -2.75 -2.65
C ILE A 110 0.91 -1.89 -3.93
N ASN A 111 0.48 -2.45 -5.07
CA ASN A 111 0.40 -1.70 -6.32
C ASN A 111 -0.66 -0.58 -6.29
N ARG A 112 -1.77 -0.75 -5.55
CA ARG A 112 -2.77 0.30 -5.37
C ARG A 112 -2.20 1.48 -4.60
N ILE A 113 -1.50 1.22 -3.49
CA ILE A 113 -0.81 2.25 -2.72
C ILE A 113 0.25 2.95 -3.58
N ARG A 114 1.10 2.20 -4.28
CA ARG A 114 2.11 2.76 -5.20
C ARG A 114 1.49 3.74 -6.18
N ASN A 115 0.43 3.30 -6.85
CA ASN A 115 -0.21 4.07 -7.92
C ASN A 115 -0.87 5.34 -7.37
N GLY A 116 -1.48 5.26 -6.17
CA GLY A 116 -2.02 6.45 -5.49
C GLY A 116 -0.95 7.50 -5.24
N ILE A 117 0.18 7.09 -4.66
CA ILE A 117 1.30 8.00 -4.37
C ILE A 117 1.94 8.54 -5.66
N ALA A 118 2.24 7.67 -6.63
CA ALA A 118 2.90 8.04 -7.87
C ALA A 118 2.08 9.01 -8.75
N HIS A 119 0.75 8.94 -8.68
CA HIS A 119 -0.14 9.86 -9.38
C HIS A 119 -0.56 11.08 -8.54
N GLN A 120 0.01 11.25 -7.35
CA GLN A 120 -0.34 12.33 -6.41
C GLN A 120 -1.84 12.34 -6.03
N ASN A 121 -2.46 11.15 -6.02
CA ASN A 121 -3.83 10.95 -5.53
C ASN A 121 -3.81 10.86 -3.99
N ILE A 122 -3.45 11.98 -3.37
CA ILE A 122 -3.27 12.14 -1.94
C ILE A 122 -4.04 13.38 -1.50
N ASP A 123 -4.91 13.25 -0.53
CA ASP A 123 -5.52 14.36 0.21
C ASP A 123 -5.05 14.29 1.66
N ASP A 124 -4.94 15.44 2.31
CA ASP A 124 -4.68 15.50 3.74
C ASP A 124 -5.95 15.18 4.55
N ILE A 125 -5.74 14.58 5.72
CA ILE A 125 -6.75 14.52 6.77
C ILE A 125 -6.20 15.37 7.90
N SER A 126 -6.82 16.53 8.12
CA SER A 126 -6.31 17.53 9.06
C SER A 126 -7.29 17.84 10.18
N THR A 127 -6.75 18.16 11.34
CA THR A 127 -7.50 18.79 12.44
C THR A 127 -6.86 20.13 12.76
N GLY A 128 -7.56 21.22 12.45
CA GLY A 128 -6.96 22.54 12.43
C GLY A 128 -5.92 22.65 11.29
N ASN A 129 -4.71 23.11 11.61
CA ASN A 129 -3.61 23.27 10.64
C ASN A 129 -2.59 22.12 10.69
N LYS A 130 -2.93 20.98 11.33
CA LYS A 130 -2.04 19.82 11.45
C LYS A 130 -2.63 18.63 10.73
N TRP A 131 -1.79 17.98 9.94
CA TRP A 131 -2.12 16.71 9.33
C TRP A 131 -2.16 15.65 10.42
N ILE A 132 -3.25 14.88 10.47
CA ILE A 132 -3.41 13.72 11.36
C ILE A 132 -3.42 12.41 10.57
N GLY A 133 -3.48 12.51 9.24
CA GLY A 133 -3.49 11.38 8.33
C GLY A 133 -3.52 11.81 6.87
N ILE A 134 -3.65 10.82 6.01
CA ILE A 134 -3.79 11.00 4.57
C ILE A 134 -4.91 10.11 4.04
N ARG A 135 -5.53 10.56 2.95
CA ARG A 135 -6.38 9.74 2.11
C ARG A 135 -5.64 9.48 0.80
N LEU A 136 -5.52 8.20 0.44
CA LEU A 136 -4.96 7.74 -0.83
C LEU A 136 -6.07 7.14 -1.68
N TRP A 137 -6.07 7.39 -2.98
CA TRP A 137 -6.98 6.70 -3.88
C TRP A 137 -6.31 6.30 -5.19
N ASN A 138 -6.95 5.36 -5.88
CA ASN A 138 -6.64 5.03 -7.26
C ASN A 138 -7.87 5.26 -8.12
N GLN A 139 -7.63 5.50 -9.40
CA GLN A 139 -8.66 5.76 -10.38
C GLN A 139 -8.38 4.92 -11.62
N LYS A 140 -9.39 4.20 -12.07
CA LYS A 140 -9.39 3.52 -13.37
C LYS A 140 -10.37 4.26 -14.27
N SER A 141 -9.85 4.86 -15.33
CA SER A 141 -10.61 5.75 -16.21
C SER A 141 -11.18 6.95 -15.43
N SER A 142 -12.50 7.01 -15.20
CA SER A 142 -13.18 8.09 -14.46
C SER A 142 -13.69 7.67 -13.08
N THR A 143 -13.44 6.43 -12.65
CA THR A 143 -14.03 5.89 -11.42
C THR A 143 -12.93 5.61 -10.39
N ARG A 144 -13.11 6.10 -9.16
CA ARG A 144 -12.28 5.70 -8.01
C ARG A 144 -12.50 4.22 -7.75
N ASP A 145 -11.45 3.42 -7.93
CA ASP A 145 -11.54 1.96 -7.84
C ASP A 145 -10.85 1.38 -6.59
N PHE A 146 -10.21 2.24 -5.82
CA PHE A 146 -9.58 1.97 -4.54
C PHE A 146 -9.44 3.28 -3.76
N GLU A 147 -9.70 3.25 -2.47
CA GLU A 147 -9.54 4.39 -1.56
C GLU A 147 -9.20 3.88 -0.15
N ILE A 148 -8.31 4.59 0.54
CA ILE A 148 -7.88 4.22 1.88
C ILE A 148 -7.47 5.46 2.68
N GLU A 149 -7.78 5.49 3.96
CA GLU A 149 -7.32 6.51 4.90
C GLU A 149 -6.33 5.91 5.89
N TYR A 150 -5.16 6.53 6.01
CA TYR A 150 -4.17 6.22 7.03
C TYR A 150 -4.07 7.38 8.00
N SER A 151 -4.08 7.12 9.30
CA SER A 151 -3.40 8.00 10.26
C SER A 151 -1.89 8.00 9.99
N ILE A 152 -1.19 9.03 10.47
CA ILE A 152 0.28 9.11 10.33
C ILE A 152 0.96 7.87 10.94
N GLN A 153 0.47 7.42 12.10
CA GLN A 153 1.02 6.25 12.79
C GLN A 153 0.78 4.95 12.02
N GLU A 154 -0.43 4.75 11.46
CA GLU A 154 -0.71 3.58 10.62
C GLU A 154 0.18 3.58 9.36
N LEU A 155 0.39 4.74 8.73
CA LEU A 155 1.26 4.87 7.56
C LEU A 155 2.71 4.51 7.88
N LYS A 156 3.21 4.96 9.04
CA LYS A 156 4.55 4.63 9.54
C LYS A 156 4.72 3.14 9.79
N ILE A 157 3.79 2.53 10.53
CA ILE A 157 3.79 1.09 10.82
C ILE A 157 3.76 0.31 9.50
N PHE A 158 2.87 0.67 8.59
CA PHE A 158 2.75 0.03 7.29
C PHE A 158 4.08 0.08 6.50
N ALA A 159 4.74 1.24 6.45
CA ALA A 159 6.03 1.39 5.76
C ALA A 159 7.13 0.51 6.37
N LEU A 160 7.24 0.49 7.71
CA LEU A 160 8.26 -0.29 8.41
C LEU A 160 8.02 -1.79 8.30
N GLU A 161 6.78 -2.24 8.44
CA GLU A 161 6.44 -3.67 8.32
C GLU A 161 6.62 -4.18 6.89
N LEU A 162 6.28 -3.39 5.86
CA LEU A 162 6.61 -3.76 4.48
C LEU A 162 8.12 -3.93 4.26
N ALA A 163 8.94 -3.02 4.80
CA ALA A 163 10.38 -3.12 4.70
C ALA A 163 10.90 -4.37 5.44
N LYS A 164 10.39 -4.63 6.64
CA LYS A 164 10.77 -5.80 7.45
C LYS A 164 10.44 -7.11 6.74
N ILE A 165 9.19 -7.30 6.30
CA ILE A 165 8.75 -8.49 5.53
C ILE A 165 9.64 -8.69 4.30
N TYR A 166 10.00 -7.60 3.60
CA TYR A 166 10.87 -7.66 2.44
C TYR A 166 12.29 -8.14 2.74
N LEU A 167 12.85 -7.72 3.88
CA LEU A 167 14.23 -8.00 4.28
C LEU A 167 14.39 -9.37 4.96
N GLU A 168 13.35 -9.89 5.63
CA GLU A 168 13.39 -11.17 6.36
C GLU A 168 13.59 -12.39 5.44
N LYS A 169 13.28 -12.28 4.15
CA LYS A 169 13.52 -13.37 3.20
C LYS A 169 15.02 -13.53 2.91
N LYS A 170 15.67 -14.53 3.53
CA LYS A 170 17.03 -14.98 3.20
C LYS A 170 17.10 -15.66 1.83
#